data_AF-X0U9A2-F1
#
_entry.id   AF-X0U9A2-F1
#
_cell.length_a   1.000
_cell.length_b   1.000
_cell.length_c   1.000
_cell.angle_alpha   90.00
_cell.angle_beta   90.00
_cell.angle_gamma   90.00
#
_symmetry.space_group_name_H-M   'P 1'
#
loop_
_entity.id
_entity.type
_entity.pdbx_description
1 polymer ?
#
loop_
_entity_poly.entity_id
_entity_poly.type
_entity_poly.pdbx_seq_one_letter_code
_entity_poly.pdbx_strand_id
1 'polypeptide(L)' 'MSLKTQLIQEPRENAGSKSSNRFDYQKNWALCKLLELHLSGRDYILVLDFHEDILVLDSEVDPKEIEFYQIKTTQQG' A
#
# COMPACT_ATOMS: atom_id res chain seq x y z
N MET A 1 -17.96 21.88 4.66
CA MET A 1 -17.26 21.13 3.59
C MET A 1 -17.84 19.73 3.54
N SER A 2 -18.12 19.19 2.36
CA SER A 2 -18.73 17.87 2.20
C SER A 2 -17.68 16.75 2.29
N LEU A 3 -18.07 15.59 2.81
CA LEU A 3 -17.21 14.38 2.91
C LEU A 3 -16.64 14.00 1.53
N LYS A 4 -17.44 14.17 0.48
CA LYS A 4 -17.04 13.96 -0.92
C LYS A 4 -15.89 14.88 -1.33
N THR A 5 -15.85 16.11 -0.81
CA THR A 5 -14.78 17.08 -1.09
C THR A 5 -13.48 16.71 -0.40
N GLN A 6 -13.52 16.05 0.76
CA GLN A 6 -12.31 15.62 1.48
C GLN A 6 -11.67 14.38 0.82
N LEU A 7 -12.48 13.47 0.27
CA LEU A 7 -11.99 12.24 -0.38
C LEU A 7 -11.34 12.47 -1.75
N ILE A 8 -11.66 13.58 -2.43
CA ILE A 8 -11.16 13.90 -3.79
C ILE A 8 -10.08 15.00 -3.72
N GLN A 9 -9.71 15.45 -2.53
CA GLN A 9 -8.71 16.50 -2.39
C GLN A 9 -7.32 15.90 -2.52
N GLU A 10 -6.60 16.30 -3.58
CA GLU A 10 -5.19 15.95 -3.76
C GLU A 10 -4.39 16.42 -2.53
N PRO A 11 -3.58 15.55 -1.89
CA PRO A 11 -2.86 15.90 -0.68
C PRO A 11 -1.98 17.13 -0.89
N ARG A 12 -2.08 18.12 0.00
CA ARG A 12 -1.20 19.30 0.01
C ARG A 12 0.17 18.93 0.57
N GLU A 13 0.90 18.04 -0.10
CA GLU A 13 2.25 17.63 0.34
C GLU A 13 3.32 18.46 -0.38
N ASN A 14 3.85 19.48 0.30
CA ASN A 14 5.05 20.24 -0.13
C ASN A 14 6.36 19.49 0.24
N ALA A 15 6.42 18.18 0.03
CA ALA A 15 7.53 17.33 0.48
C ALA A 15 8.35 16.66 -0.64
N GLY A 16 8.22 17.09 -1.90
CA GLY A 16 9.15 16.81 -3.01
C GLY A 16 9.82 15.41 -3.02
N SER A 17 11.14 15.34 -3.21
CA SER A 17 11.88 14.09 -3.37
C SER A 17 11.81 13.13 -2.17
N LYS A 18 11.59 13.62 -0.96
CA LYS A 18 11.52 12.78 0.25
C LYS A 18 10.22 11.99 0.30
N SER A 19 9.09 12.59 -0.06
CA SER A 19 7.83 11.85 -0.16
C SER A 19 7.92 10.85 -1.33
N SER A 20 8.45 11.25 -2.49
CA SER A 20 8.69 10.34 -3.63
C SER A 20 9.49 9.10 -3.23
N ASN A 21 10.61 9.26 -2.53
CA ASN A 21 11.47 8.13 -2.15
C ASN A 21 10.80 7.17 -1.14
N ARG A 22 9.91 7.68 -0.29
CA ARG A 22 9.09 6.83 0.62
C ARG A 22 8.08 6.02 -0.16
N PHE A 23 7.36 6.65 -1.08
CA PHE A 23 6.40 5.95 -1.95
C PHE A 23 7.09 4.89 -2.81
N ASP A 24 8.29 5.18 -3.34
CA ASP A 24 9.03 4.21 -4.14
C ASP A 24 9.48 3.01 -3.30
N TYR A 25 9.88 3.22 -2.04
CA TYR A 25 10.18 2.12 -1.12
C TYR A 25 8.94 1.25 -0.85
N GLN A 26 7.78 1.87 -0.58
CA GLN A 26 6.52 1.14 -0.35
C GLN A 26 6.13 0.31 -1.58
N LYS A 27 6.23 0.88 -2.79
CA LYS A 27 5.97 0.17 -4.05
C LYS A 27 6.93 -1.00 -4.28
N ASN A 28 8.22 -0.79 -4.02
CA ASN A 28 9.21 -1.86 -4.17
C ASN A 28 8.96 -3.00 -3.18
N TRP A 29 8.60 -2.67 -1.93
CA TRP A 29 8.21 -3.66 -0.94
C TRP A 29 6.97 -4.44 -1.39
N ALA A 30 5.94 -3.74 -1.90
CA ALA A 30 4.73 -4.38 -2.42
C ALA A 30 5.02 -5.33 -3.58
N LEU A 31 5.93 -4.95 -4.49
CA LEU A 31 6.34 -5.81 -5.60
C LEU A 31 7.04 -7.08 -5.11
N CYS A 32 7.95 -6.96 -4.14
CA CYS A 32 8.59 -8.13 -3.53
C CYS A 32 7.54 -9.05 -2.87
N LYS A 33 6.62 -8.48 -2.09
CA LYS A 33 5.53 -9.23 -1.45
C LYS A 33 4.63 -9.93 -2.48
N LEU A 34 4.31 -9.26 -3.58
CA LEU A 34 3.55 -9.84 -4.69
C LEU A 34 4.26 -11.06 -5.29
N LEU A 35 5.58 -10.96 -5.52
CA LEU A 35 6.38 -12.08 -6.05
C LEU A 35 6.42 -13.25 -5.07
N GLU A 36 6.56 -13.00 -3.77
CA GLU A 36 6.51 -14.03 -2.73
C GLU A 36 5.16 -14.75 -2.69
N LEU A 37 4.05 -13.99 -2.73
CA LEU A 37 2.70 -14.55 -2.77
C LEU A 37 2.52 -15.41 -4.02
N HIS A 38 2.94 -14.91 -5.19
CA HIS A 38 2.85 -15.64 -6.44
C HIS A 38 3.65 -16.95 -6.43
N LEU A 39 4.90 -16.90 -5.94
CA LEU A 39 5.76 -18.10 -5.83
C LEU A 39 5.22 -19.12 -4.82
N SER A 40 4.42 -18.69 -3.84
CA SER A 40 3.78 -19.61 -2.88
C SER A 40 2.62 -20.42 -3.48
N GLY A 41 2.16 -20.06 -4.69
CA GLY A 41 1.05 -20.74 -5.37
C GLY A 41 -0.31 -20.55 -4.69
N ARG A 42 -0.42 -19.59 -3.76
CA ARG A 42 -1.67 -19.24 -3.08
C ARG A 42 -2.50 -18.29 -3.93
N ASP A 43 -3.83 -18.33 -3.75
CA ASP A 43 -4.72 -17.27 -4.22
C ASP A 43 -4.48 -16.02 -3.36
N TYR A 44 -4.56 -14.83 -3.97
CA TYR A 44 -4.39 -13.58 -3.26
C TYR A 44 -4.92 -12.38 -4.04
N ILE A 45 -5.34 -11.36 -3.29
CA ILE A 45 -5.48 -10.00 -3.80
C ILE A 45 -4.51 -9.12 -3.02
N LEU A 46 -3.66 -8.36 -3.72
CA LEU A 46 -2.83 -7.31 -3.12
C LEU A 46 -3.39 -5.94 -3.52
N VAL A 47 -3.81 -5.16 -2.52
CA VAL A 47 -4.36 -3.81 -2.69
C VAL A 47 -3.34 -2.78 -2.26
N LEU A 48 -3.08 -1.80 -3.13
CA LEU A 48 -2.32 -0.59 -2.84
C LEU A 48 -3.31 0.56 -2.67
N ASP A 49 -3.59 0.98 -1.45
CA ASP A 49 -4.54 2.06 -1.19
C ASP A 49 -3.85 3.44 -1.28
N PHE A 50 -4.67 4.46 -1.54
CA PHE A 50 -4.25 5.86 -1.65
C PHE A 50 -3.64 6.40 -0.34
N HIS A 51 -4.00 5.81 0.80
CA HIS A 51 -3.52 6.20 2.13
C HIS A 51 -2.21 5.53 2.57
N GLU A 52 -1.41 5.02 1.63
CA GLU A 52 -0.08 4.41 1.90
C GLU A 52 -0.10 3.06 2.61
N ASP A 53 -1.28 2.45 2.73
CA ASP A 53 -1.44 1.12 3.34
C ASP A 53 -1.56 0.04 2.24
N ILE A 54 -0.98 -1.12 2.52
CA ILE A 54 -1.05 -2.31 1.66
C ILE A 54 -1.92 -3.34 2.35
N LEU A 55 -2.85 -3.94 1.61
CA LEU A 55 -3.71 -5.01 2.10
C LEU A 55 -3.49 -6.28 1.29
N VAL A 56 -3.52 -7.43 1.96
CA VAL A 56 -3.50 -8.73 1.30
C VAL A 56 -4.71 -9.54 1.75
N LEU A 57 -5.52 -10.01 0.80
CA LEU A 57 -6.58 -10.97 1.03
C LEU A 57 -6.16 -12.34 0.53
N ASP A 58 -6.68 -13.41 1.14
CA ASP A 58 -6.35 -14.80 0.84
C ASP A 58 -7.16 -15.42 -0.32
N SER A 59 -8.19 -14.73 -0.83
CA SER A 59 -8.91 -15.16 -2.02
C SER A 59 -9.59 -14.03 -2.78
N GLU A 60 -9.71 -14.18 -4.11
CA GLU A 60 -10.50 -13.31 -4.96
C GLU A 60 -12.02 -13.51 -4.79
N VAL A 61 -12.45 -14.74 -4.52
CA VAL A 61 -13.87 -15.14 -4.60
C VAL A 61 -14.55 -15.15 -3.22
N ASP A 62 -13.88 -15.69 -2.21
CA ASP A 62 -14.40 -15.84 -0.84
C ASP A 62 -13.29 -15.56 0.18
N PRO A 63 -12.91 -14.29 0.39
CA PRO A 63 -11.82 -13.92 1.29
C PRO A 63 -12.19 -14.22 2.75
N LYS A 64 -11.29 -14.88 3.47
CA LYS A 64 -11.45 -15.27 4.88
C LYS A 64 -10.43 -14.59 5.79
N GLU A 65 -9.29 -14.21 5.25
CA GLU A 65 -8.20 -13.57 5.97
C GLU A 65 -7.81 -12.26 5.27
N ILE A 66 -7.45 -11.27 6.09
CA ILE A 66 -6.94 -9.98 5.62
C ILE A 66 -5.72 -9.59 6.44
N GLU A 67 -4.64 -9.24 5.74
CA GLU A 67 -3.40 -8.77 6.32
C GLU A 67 -3.22 -7.28 5.97
N PHE A 68 -2.94 -6.46 6.99
CA PHE A 68 -2.70 -5.01 6.83
C PHE A 68 -1.22 -4.70 7.04
N TYR A 69 -0.64 -3.96 6.12
CA TYR A 69 0.76 -3.58 6.13
C TYR A 69 0.91 -2.07 6.01
N GLN A 70 1.50 -1.46 7.04
CA GLN A 70 1.88 -0.05 7.02
C GLN A 70 3.40 0.07 6.91
N ILE A 71 3.90 0.36 5.70
CA ILE A 71 5.33 0.38 5.41
C ILE A 71 5.90 1.78 5.62
N LYS A 72 6.76 1.94 6.64
CA LYS A 72 7.41 3.20 6.97
C LYS A 72 8.91 3.08 6.79
N THR A 73 9.52 4.10 6.18
CA THR A 73 10.98 4.25 6.20
C THR A 73 11.38 5.08 7.41
N THR A 74 12.39 4.62 8.14
CA THR A 74 13.01 5.40 9.22
C THR A 74 14.27 6.06 8.68
N GLN A 75 14.45 7.36 8.92
CA GLN A 75 15.80 7.93 8.87
C GLN A 75 16.53 7.44 10.12
N GLN A 76 17.61 6.67 9.95
CA GLN A 76 18.63 6.62 10.99
C GLN A 76 19.29 8.00 10.99
N GLY A 77 19.22 8.68 12.12
CA GLY A 77 19.87 9.97 12.34
C GLY A 77 21.38 9.84 12.39
#